data_AF-A0A5E4ECD7-F1
#
_entry.id   AF-A0A5E4ECD7-F1
#
_cell.length_a   1.000
_cell.length_b   1.000
_cell.length_c   1.000
_cell.angle_alpha   90.00
_cell.angle_beta   90.00
_cell.angle_gamma   90.00
#
_symmetry.space_group_name_H-M   'P 1'
#
loop_
_entity.id
_entity.type
_entity.pdbx_description
1 polymer ?
#
loop_
_entity_poly.entity_id
_entity_poly.type
_entity_poly.pdbx_seq_one_letter_code
_entity_poly.pdbx_strand_id
1 'polypeptide(L)'
;QCTAFNGKPEYDTPPKPLIREEVLQMVEGINYKWGSKKGGGGSENDGDRVCWKKKSKFFDLEYWKYLPVRHALDVMHIEKNVCDSIIGMLLEIPGKNKDEIAARLDLLNMGVKTDLQPEYGERHSRLLGLKSHDCHTLMQQLLPVAIRSILEKPARYAITRLCFFFKAICAKTVDVFKLDKLEEDVVVTSCLLEKYFPPSFFHIMVHLVVHLVREVRLCGPVYFRWMYLFERYMKVLKEYVQNRNHLEGCIAERYIAKDAVEFCTEYLSDVSIVRVPSSQNMGLSKPLSDCTMSLVDWDLLNQAHLYVLENTKEVLLYIEEHMIHIKTTYPKFRKRTKWLQDKHNTTFIQWLCFKVQSQLKREDNNGVSENLRWLAAGPSMAVPSYRSYLIK
;
A
#
# COMPACT_ATOMS: atom_id res chain seq x y z
N GLN A 1 -10.81 24.80 22.31
CA GLN A 1 -10.44 26.12 21.76
C GLN A 1 -8.97 26.04 21.42
N CYS A 2 -8.56 26.23 20.17
CA CYS A 2 -7.14 26.43 19.87
C CYS A 2 -6.86 27.92 20.12
N THR A 3 -6.11 28.23 21.17
CA THR A 3 -5.55 29.57 21.36
C THR A 3 -4.66 29.92 20.17
N ALA A 4 -4.68 31.17 19.73
CA ALA A 4 -3.77 31.62 18.68
C ALA A 4 -2.32 31.38 19.12
N PHE A 5 -1.46 30.97 18.18
CA PHE A 5 -0.05 30.71 18.46
C PHE A 5 0.59 31.96 19.08
N ASN A 6 1.12 31.83 20.30
CA ASN A 6 1.65 32.95 21.07
C ASN A 6 3.17 32.82 21.33
N GLY A 7 3.81 31.80 20.73
CA GLY A 7 5.23 31.50 20.85
C GLY A 7 5.71 31.15 22.26
N LYS A 8 4.81 30.95 23.22
CA LYS A 8 5.15 30.48 24.56
C LYS A 8 5.18 28.95 24.59
N PRO A 9 6.02 28.35 25.44
CA PRO A 9 5.98 26.91 25.65
C PRO A 9 4.60 26.49 26.15
N GLU A 10 3.99 25.52 25.48
CA GLU A 10 2.75 24.88 25.89
C GLU A 10 3.10 23.59 26.62
N TYR A 11 2.64 23.46 27.87
CA TYR A 11 2.86 22.28 28.71
C TYR A 11 1.59 21.46 28.90
N ASP A 12 0.52 21.82 28.19
CA ASP A 12 -0.77 21.15 28.28
C ASP A 12 -0.71 19.76 27.65
N THR A 13 -1.55 18.87 28.16
CA THR A 13 -1.70 17.53 27.57
C THR A 13 -2.30 17.65 26.17
N PRO A 14 -1.88 16.80 25.22
CA PRO A 14 -2.42 16.83 23.87
C PRO A 14 -3.95 16.69 23.88
N PRO A 15 -4.67 17.39 22.97
CA PRO A 15 -6.12 17.30 22.87
C PRO A 15 -6.56 15.84 22.71
N LYS A 16 -7.62 15.45 23.42
CA LYS A 16 -8.22 14.12 23.25
C LYS A 16 -8.77 14.02 21.82
N PRO A 17 -8.40 13.00 21.04
CA PRO A 17 -8.97 12.80 19.72
C PRO A 17 -10.48 12.61 19.84
N LEU A 18 -11.24 13.31 19.00
CA LEU A 18 -12.70 13.16 18.93
C LEU A 18 -13.06 11.70 18.60
N ILE A 19 -14.04 11.16 19.31
CA ILE A 19 -14.59 9.84 18.99
C ILE A 19 -15.51 9.92 17.79
N ARG A 20 -15.67 8.78 17.11
CA ARG A 20 -16.36 8.68 15.83
C ARG A 20 -17.83 9.10 15.90
N GLU A 21 -18.48 8.90 17.05
CA GLU A 21 -19.84 9.33 17.37
C GLU A 21 -19.93 10.84 17.56
N GLU A 22 -18.97 11.45 18.25
CA GLU A 22 -18.89 12.92 18.41
C GLU A 22 -18.73 13.59 17.04
N VAL A 23 -17.85 13.07 16.18
CA VAL A 23 -17.68 13.58 14.81
C VAL A 23 -18.98 13.43 14.00
N LEU A 24 -19.71 12.34 14.18
CA LEU A 24 -20.99 12.13 13.49
C LEU A 24 -22.04 13.16 13.94
N GLN A 25 -22.19 13.35 15.26
CA GLN A 25 -23.11 14.34 15.85
C GLN A 25 -22.76 15.77 15.40
N MET A 26 -21.48 16.12 15.35
CA MET A 26 -21.03 17.43 14.87
C MET A 26 -21.38 17.68 13.40
N VAL A 27 -21.42 16.64 12.58
CA VAL A 27 -21.67 16.74 11.13
C VAL A 27 -23.16 16.61 10.79
N GLU A 28 -23.97 15.96 11.62
CA GLU A 28 -25.41 15.80 11.43
C GLU A 28 -26.18 17.13 11.34
N GLY A 29 -25.75 18.16 12.07
CA GLY A 29 -26.36 19.49 12.04
C GLY A 29 -26.01 20.35 10.81
N ILE A 30 -25.09 19.89 9.95
CA ILE A 30 -24.58 20.71 8.83
C ILE A 30 -25.52 20.58 7.62
N ASN A 31 -26.39 21.58 7.44
CA ASN A 31 -27.21 21.71 6.25
C ASN A 31 -26.42 22.40 5.11
N TYR A 32 -25.81 21.61 4.23
CA TYR A 32 -25.11 22.11 3.04
C TYR A 32 -25.91 21.83 1.75
N LYS A 33 -26.26 22.89 1.00
CA LYS A 33 -26.86 22.77 -0.34
C LYS A 33 -25.78 22.61 -1.41
N TRP A 34 -25.84 21.53 -2.18
CA TRP A 34 -24.94 21.26 -3.30
C TRP A 34 -25.30 22.13 -4.51
N GLY A 35 -24.31 22.83 -5.08
CA GLY A 35 -24.47 23.68 -6.26
C GLY A 35 -23.56 24.90 -6.24
N SER A 36 -23.08 25.35 -7.41
CA SER A 36 -22.28 26.57 -7.53
C SER A 36 -23.16 27.79 -7.23
N LYS A 37 -23.04 28.36 -6.02
CA LYS A 37 -23.52 29.73 -5.79
C LYS A 37 -22.67 30.68 -6.64
N LYS A 38 -23.19 31.14 -7.78
CA LYS A 38 -22.75 32.41 -8.35
C LYS A 38 -23.20 33.49 -7.38
N GLY A 39 -22.24 34.13 -6.71
CA GLY A 39 -22.51 35.19 -5.73
C GLY A 39 -22.22 34.74 -4.31
N GLY A 40 -21.20 35.35 -3.71
CA GLY A 40 -20.87 35.21 -2.30
C GLY A 40 -22.01 35.70 -1.43
N GLY A 41 -22.77 34.77 -0.86
CA GLY A 41 -23.61 35.02 0.31
C GLY A 41 -22.97 34.29 1.47
N GLY A 42 -22.28 35.03 2.33
CA GLY A 42 -21.82 34.54 3.62
C GLY A 42 -23.00 33.96 4.39
N SER A 43 -22.81 32.80 5.01
CA SER A 43 -23.74 32.30 6.00
C SER A 43 -23.69 33.25 7.19
N GLU A 44 -24.77 34.01 7.40
CA GLU A 44 -25.00 34.79 8.61
C GLU A 44 -25.00 33.84 9.81
N ASN A 45 -24.23 34.23 10.83
CA ASN A 45 -24.20 33.68 12.19
C ASN A 45 -23.92 32.18 12.31
N ASP A 46 -22.71 31.75 11.94
CA ASP A 46 -22.16 30.50 12.46
C ASP A 46 -21.36 30.83 13.72
N GLY A 47 -22.03 30.76 14.87
CA GLY A 47 -21.42 31.10 16.15
C GLY A 47 -20.20 30.23 16.43
N ASP A 48 -19.01 30.79 16.31
CA ASP A 48 -17.69 30.45 16.90
C ASP A 48 -17.26 28.98 17.07
N ARG A 49 -17.98 27.98 16.53
CA ARG A 49 -17.88 26.58 16.97
C ARG A 49 -17.89 25.51 15.88
N VAL A 50 -18.10 25.85 14.60
CA VAL A 50 -18.15 24.81 13.55
C VAL A 50 -16.92 24.90 12.65
N CYS A 51 -15.93 24.02 12.88
CA CYS A 51 -14.77 23.85 12.00
C CYS A 51 -15.10 23.22 10.63
N TRP A 52 -16.37 22.89 10.38
CA TRP A 52 -16.86 22.14 9.23
C TRP A 52 -17.84 22.96 8.41
N LYS A 53 -17.51 23.25 7.16
CA LYS A 53 -18.38 24.02 6.25
C LYS A 53 -19.26 23.15 5.36
N LYS A 54 -18.96 21.85 5.27
CA LYS A 54 -19.62 20.90 4.37
C LYS A 54 -19.70 19.51 4.99
N LYS A 55 -20.82 18.83 4.77
CA LYS A 55 -20.99 17.40 5.02
C LYS A 55 -20.69 16.61 3.73
N SER A 56 -19.77 15.64 3.79
CA SER A 56 -19.50 14.75 2.65
C SER A 56 -20.66 13.77 2.45
N LYS A 57 -21.01 13.46 1.20
CA LYS A 57 -22.05 12.47 0.85
C LYS A 57 -21.75 11.08 1.41
N PHE A 58 -20.49 10.78 1.69
CA PHE A 58 -20.12 9.52 2.34
C PHE A 58 -20.75 9.33 3.72
N PHE A 59 -21.08 10.41 4.44
CA PHE A 59 -21.79 10.33 5.73
C PHE A 59 -23.24 9.85 5.60
N ASP A 60 -23.81 9.83 4.40
CA ASP A 60 -25.16 9.30 4.16
C ASP A 60 -25.14 7.78 3.92
N LEU A 61 -23.95 7.17 3.80
CA LEU A 61 -23.82 5.73 3.65
C LEU A 61 -23.95 5.05 5.02
N GLU A 62 -24.84 4.07 5.11
CA GLU A 62 -25.17 3.38 6.37
C GLU A 62 -23.95 2.77 7.07
N TYR A 63 -22.98 2.28 6.29
CA TYR A 63 -21.76 1.66 6.81
C TYR A 63 -20.69 2.67 7.25
N TRP A 64 -20.79 3.95 6.84
CA TRP A 64 -19.76 4.96 7.08
C TRP A 64 -19.52 5.21 8.57
N LYS A 65 -20.57 5.11 9.38
CA LYS A 65 -20.47 5.22 10.84
C LYS A 65 -19.59 4.14 11.45
N TYR A 66 -19.50 2.96 10.83
CA TYR A 66 -18.75 1.80 11.34
C TYR A 66 -17.30 1.72 10.83
N LEU A 67 -16.89 2.55 9.87
CA LEU A 67 -15.52 2.52 9.34
C LEU A 67 -14.50 3.01 10.39
N PRO A 68 -13.45 2.21 10.70
CA PRO A 68 -12.37 2.62 11.60
C PRO A 68 -11.54 3.80 11.05
N VAL A 69 -11.39 3.86 9.73
CA VAL A 69 -10.70 4.94 9.02
C VAL A 69 -11.66 5.50 7.97
N ARG A 70 -12.07 6.76 8.16
CA ARG A 70 -12.99 7.50 7.27
C ARG A 70 -12.26 8.44 6.29
N HIS A 71 -10.93 8.44 6.33
CA HIS A 71 -10.06 9.24 5.48
C HIS A 71 -9.00 8.34 4.84
N ALA A 72 -8.34 8.83 3.80
CA ALA A 72 -7.19 8.18 3.20
C ALA A 72 -6.12 9.25 3.00
N LEU A 73 -5.08 9.22 3.82
CA LEU A 73 -3.95 10.13 3.69
C LEU A 73 -3.08 9.72 2.51
N ASP A 74 -3.01 10.59 1.53
CA ASP A 74 -2.19 10.40 0.35
C ASP A 74 -0.72 10.69 0.68
N VAL A 75 0.00 9.66 1.13
CA VAL A 75 1.40 9.76 1.55
C VAL A 75 2.28 10.31 0.42
N MET A 76 1.98 9.99 -0.84
CA MET A 76 2.71 10.47 -2.00
C MET A 76 2.64 12.00 -2.12
N HIS A 77 1.43 12.54 -2.03
CA HIS A 77 1.24 13.99 -2.11
C HIS A 77 1.68 14.70 -0.84
N ILE A 78 1.50 14.09 0.34
CA ILE A 78 2.01 14.63 1.60
C ILE A 78 3.54 14.76 1.53
N GLU A 79 4.25 13.68 1.20
CA GLU A 79 5.72 13.68 1.07
C GLU A 79 6.18 14.70 0.01
N LYS A 80 5.50 14.76 -1.14
CA LYS A 80 5.80 15.75 -2.19
C LYS A 80 5.64 17.19 -1.66
N ASN A 81 4.53 17.52 -1.01
CA ASN A 81 4.26 18.88 -0.53
C ASN A 81 5.21 19.29 0.59
N VAL A 82 5.55 18.36 1.49
CA VAL A 82 6.56 18.57 2.54
C VAL A 82 7.93 18.83 1.90
N CYS A 83 8.35 18.00 0.94
CA CYS A 83 9.58 18.20 0.20
C CYS A 83 9.62 19.55 -0.52
N ASP A 84 8.56 19.89 -1.27
CA ASP A 84 8.45 21.17 -1.99
C ASP A 84 8.56 22.35 -1.02
N SER A 85 8.01 22.23 0.19
CA SER A 85 8.07 23.29 1.20
C SER A 85 9.46 23.44 1.81
N ILE A 86 10.16 22.33 2.08
CA ILE A 86 11.54 22.35 2.56
C ILE A 86 12.46 22.93 1.49
N ILE A 87 12.38 22.44 0.25
CA ILE A 87 13.19 22.93 -0.85
C ILE A 87 12.87 24.39 -1.17
N GLY A 88 11.59 24.77 -1.15
CA GLY A 88 11.15 26.14 -1.37
C GLY A 88 11.70 27.12 -0.34
N MET A 89 11.78 26.71 0.93
CA MET A 89 12.46 27.44 2.00
C MET A 89 13.97 27.50 1.77
N LEU A 90 14.63 26.35 1.59
CA LEU A 90 16.10 26.27 1.54
C LEU A 90 16.71 26.97 0.32
N LEU A 91 16.00 26.97 -0.80
CA LEU A 91 16.44 27.63 -2.02
C LEU A 91 15.80 29.00 -2.21
N GLU A 92 14.93 29.45 -1.30
CA GLU A 92 14.24 30.74 -1.38
C GLU A 92 13.48 30.94 -2.72
N ILE A 93 12.76 29.90 -3.16
CA ILE A 93 12.07 29.91 -4.46
C ILE A 93 10.83 30.81 -4.40
N PRO A 94 10.68 31.81 -5.28
CA PRO A 94 9.50 32.69 -5.29
C PRO A 94 8.18 31.91 -5.41
N GLY A 95 7.21 32.22 -4.54
CA GLY A 95 5.87 31.59 -4.51
C GLY A 95 5.82 30.15 -3.97
N LYS A 96 6.98 29.54 -3.69
CA LYS A 96 7.09 28.27 -2.94
C LYS A 96 7.71 28.46 -1.57
N ASN A 97 8.51 29.50 -1.40
CA ASN A 97 9.04 29.90 -0.11
C ASN A 97 7.89 30.20 0.85
N LYS A 98 7.97 29.67 2.06
CA LYS A 98 6.98 29.94 3.12
C LYS A 98 7.44 31.10 4.01
N ASP A 99 8.71 31.48 3.97
CA ASP A 99 9.27 32.64 4.68
C ASP A 99 9.19 33.90 3.81
N GLU A 100 7.97 34.36 3.52
CA GLU A 100 7.72 35.60 2.76
C GLU A 100 7.64 36.82 3.68
N ILE A 101 7.76 38.03 3.12
CA ILE A 101 7.68 39.31 3.87
C ILE A 101 6.41 39.38 4.72
N ALA A 102 5.27 38.91 4.19
CA ALA A 102 4.01 38.86 4.93
C ALA A 102 4.11 37.97 6.17
N ALA A 103 4.73 36.79 6.07
CA ALA A 103 4.93 35.89 7.20
C ALA A 103 5.86 36.50 8.26
N ARG A 104 6.91 37.24 7.85
CA ARG A 104 7.80 37.94 8.78
C ARG A 104 7.14 39.16 9.46
N LEU A 105 6.26 39.87 8.76
CA LEU A 105 5.43 40.92 9.35
C LEU A 105 4.43 40.35 10.37
N ASP A 106 3.83 39.19 10.07
CA ASP A 106 2.95 38.48 11.02
C ASP A 106 3.72 38.07 12.28
N LEU A 107 4.95 37.56 12.14
CA LEU A 107 5.83 37.23 13.27
C LEU A 107 6.11 38.45 14.17
N LEU A 108 6.39 39.61 13.57
CA LEU A 108 6.58 40.87 14.30
C LEU A 108 5.31 41.30 15.03
N ASN A 109 4.16 41.24 14.36
CA ASN A 109 2.86 41.58 14.94
C ASN A 109 2.48 40.65 16.11
N MET A 110 2.88 39.39 16.03
CA MET A 110 2.66 38.38 17.05
C MET A 110 3.70 38.41 18.18
N GLY A 111 4.77 39.20 18.04
CA GLY A 111 5.85 39.32 19.03
C GLY A 111 6.68 38.04 19.21
N VAL A 112 6.75 37.19 18.18
CA VAL A 112 7.41 35.87 18.23
C VAL A 112 8.50 35.78 17.17
N LYS A 113 9.62 35.11 17.48
CA LYS A 113 10.78 34.96 16.57
C LYS A 113 11.28 36.31 16.01
N THR A 114 11.50 37.27 16.91
CA THR A 114 11.93 38.65 16.60
C THR A 114 13.25 38.75 15.84
N ASP A 115 14.04 37.68 15.86
CA ASP A 115 15.31 37.56 15.14
C ASP A 115 15.11 37.36 13.61
N LEU A 116 13.90 37.03 13.16
CA LEU A 116 13.54 36.81 11.75
C LEU A 116 12.89 38.07 11.14
N GLN A 117 13.56 39.22 11.21
CA GLN A 117 13.03 40.49 10.68
C GLN A 117 12.87 40.46 9.15
N PRO A 118 11.89 41.17 8.57
CA PRO A 118 11.69 41.23 7.12
C PRO A 118 12.90 41.85 6.41
N GLU A 119 13.53 41.08 5.52
CA GLU A 119 14.62 41.54 4.66
C GLU A 119 14.13 41.73 3.23
N TYR A 120 14.31 42.94 2.70
CA TYR A 120 13.94 43.31 1.34
C TYR A 120 15.13 43.07 0.40
N GLY A 121 15.04 42.03 -0.44
CA GLY A 121 16.04 41.72 -1.45
C GLY A 121 15.47 40.85 -2.57
N GLU A 122 15.98 41.02 -3.79
CA GLU A 122 15.63 40.16 -4.93
C GLU A 122 16.29 38.78 -4.78
N ARG A 123 15.46 37.73 -4.70
CA ARG A 123 15.92 36.35 -4.54
C ARG A 123 15.47 35.51 -5.73
N HIS A 124 16.43 34.87 -6.40
CA HIS A 124 16.20 34.18 -7.67
C HIS A 124 16.78 32.76 -7.66
N SER A 125 16.00 31.81 -7.15
CA SER A 125 16.23 30.38 -7.41
C SER A 125 15.05 29.78 -8.17
N ARG A 126 15.36 28.96 -9.18
CA ARG A 126 14.36 28.32 -10.05
C ARG A 126 14.54 26.81 -10.05
N LEU A 127 14.00 26.14 -9.02
CA LEU A 127 13.80 24.69 -9.05
C LEU A 127 12.30 24.40 -9.30
N LEU A 128 11.97 24.18 -10.57
CA LEU A 128 10.59 23.97 -11.03
C LEU A 128 10.43 22.56 -11.59
N GLY A 129 9.20 22.03 -11.52
CA GLY A 129 8.83 20.79 -12.21
C GLY A 129 9.14 19.48 -11.49
N LEU A 130 9.57 19.50 -10.23
CA LEU A 130 9.71 18.27 -9.44
C LEU A 130 8.38 17.52 -9.34
N LYS A 131 8.39 16.26 -9.75
CA LYS A 131 7.27 15.34 -9.59
C LYS A 131 7.39 14.60 -8.27
N SER A 132 6.32 13.90 -7.89
CA SER A 132 6.26 13.15 -6.64
C SER A 132 7.39 12.12 -6.48
N HIS A 133 7.84 11.47 -7.56
CA HIS A 133 8.96 10.51 -7.49
C HIS A 133 10.33 11.19 -7.29
N ASP A 134 10.50 12.40 -7.82
CA ASP A 134 11.71 13.19 -7.59
C ASP A 134 11.77 13.62 -6.13
N CYS A 135 10.67 14.16 -5.60
CA CYS A 135 10.55 14.53 -4.19
C CYS A 135 10.76 13.34 -3.25
N HIS A 136 10.23 12.16 -3.59
CA HIS A 136 10.45 10.93 -2.84
C HIS A 136 11.93 10.55 -2.78
N THR A 137 12.62 10.57 -3.92
CA THR A 137 14.07 10.29 -4.00
C THR A 137 14.88 11.33 -3.22
N LEU A 138 14.50 12.61 -3.34
CA LEU A 138 15.12 13.70 -2.60
C LEU A 138 14.96 13.49 -1.10
N MET A 139 13.73 13.34 -0.58
CA MET A 139 13.48 13.20 0.85
C MET A 139 14.19 12.00 1.46
N GLN A 140 14.20 10.85 0.80
CA GLN A 140 14.66 9.61 1.43
C GLN A 140 16.13 9.31 1.24
N GLN A 141 16.78 9.89 0.23
CA GLN A 141 18.16 9.56 -0.15
C GLN A 141 19.07 10.78 -0.21
N LEU A 142 18.68 11.82 -0.95
CA LEU A 142 19.60 12.90 -1.32
C LEU A 142 19.61 14.04 -0.32
N LEU A 143 18.44 14.44 0.19
CA LEU A 143 18.27 15.62 1.02
C LEU A 143 19.09 15.57 2.32
N PRO A 144 19.11 14.46 3.10
CA PRO A 144 19.95 14.37 4.30
C PRO A 144 21.44 14.57 4.04
N VAL A 145 21.90 14.17 2.85
CA VAL A 145 23.30 14.31 2.44
C VAL A 145 23.56 15.74 1.97
N ALA A 146 22.66 16.29 1.14
CA ALA A 146 22.79 17.62 0.56
C ALA A 146 22.82 18.74 1.62
N ILE A 147 22.01 18.64 2.68
CA ILE A 147 21.94 19.67 3.72
C ILE A 147 23.11 19.61 4.73
N ARG A 148 24.03 18.65 4.60
CA ARG A 148 25.09 18.39 5.59
C ARG A 148 26.02 19.58 5.80
N SER A 149 26.39 20.28 4.74
CA SER A 149 27.29 21.43 4.78
C SER A 149 26.58 22.79 4.71
N ILE A 150 25.25 22.79 4.49
CA ILE A 150 24.49 24.01 4.20
C ILE A 150 23.79 24.55 5.46
N LEU A 151 23.17 23.65 6.25
CA LEU A 151 22.35 24.05 7.39
C LEU A 151 23.08 23.92 8.72
N GLU A 152 22.71 24.80 9.65
CA GLU A 152 23.12 24.69 11.05
C GLU A 152 22.70 23.35 11.66
N LYS A 153 23.50 22.89 12.63
CA LYS A 153 23.32 21.56 13.26
C LYS A 153 21.88 21.28 13.73
N PRO A 154 21.17 22.23 14.38
CA PRO A 154 19.82 21.96 14.89
C PRO A 154 18.77 21.81 13.78
N ALA A 155 18.76 22.72 12.80
CA ALA A 155 17.84 22.66 11.66
C ALA A 155 18.11 21.44 10.77
N ARG A 156 19.38 21.13 10.51
CA ARG A 156 19.79 19.93 9.78
C ARG A 156 19.29 18.66 10.46
N TYR A 157 19.42 18.59 11.78
CA TYR A 157 18.98 17.43 12.56
C TYR A 157 17.47 17.21 12.44
N ALA A 158 16.66 18.27 12.53
CA ALA A 158 15.21 18.19 12.38
C ALA A 158 14.78 17.67 10.99
N ILE A 159 15.33 18.24 9.91
CA ILE A 159 15.03 17.78 8.54
C ILE A 159 15.48 16.33 8.33
N THR A 160 16.68 15.98 8.80
CA THR A 160 17.22 14.62 8.66
C THR A 160 16.32 13.58 9.35
N ARG A 161 15.80 13.88 10.54
CA ARG A 161 14.84 13.01 11.23
C ARG A 161 13.57 12.81 10.41
N LEU A 162 13.05 13.88 9.82
CA LEU A 162 11.86 13.81 8.97
C LEU A 162 12.10 12.94 7.73
N CYS A 163 13.26 13.09 7.09
CA CYS A 163 13.67 12.25 5.97
C CYS A 163 13.73 10.76 6.34
N PHE A 164 14.33 10.43 7.49
CA PHE A 164 14.38 9.05 7.98
C PHE A 164 13.02 8.50 8.37
N PHE A 165 12.13 9.35 8.89
CA PHE A 165 10.73 8.99 9.11
C PHE A 165 10.04 8.56 7.80
N PHE A 166 10.10 9.38 6.75
CA PHE A 166 9.51 9.03 5.45
C PHE A 166 10.14 7.76 4.86
N LYS A 167 11.46 7.60 4.98
CA LYS A 167 12.15 6.38 4.57
C LYS A 167 11.65 5.13 5.31
N ALA A 168 11.38 5.25 6.62
CA ALA A 168 10.89 4.14 7.42
C ALA A 168 9.45 3.77 7.08
N ILE A 169 8.56 4.76 6.96
CA ILE A 169 7.13 4.52 6.73
C ILE A 169 6.82 4.07 5.30
N CYS A 170 7.64 4.49 4.33
CA CYS A 170 7.53 4.11 2.92
C CYS A 170 8.26 2.79 2.59
N ALA A 171 8.83 2.10 3.58
CA ALA A 171 9.46 0.80 3.38
C ALA A 171 8.45 -0.24 2.88
N LYS A 172 8.93 -1.23 2.12
CA LYS A 172 8.09 -2.33 1.58
C LYS A 172 7.48 -3.21 2.69
N THR A 173 8.13 -3.26 3.84
CA THR A 173 7.73 -4.04 5.00
C THR A 173 7.65 -3.13 6.22
N VAL A 174 6.66 -3.33 7.07
CA VAL A 174 6.45 -2.54 8.28
C VAL A 174 6.63 -3.43 9.49
N ASP A 175 7.46 -3.00 10.44
CA ASP A 175 7.64 -3.65 11.74
C ASP A 175 6.71 -2.98 12.77
N VAL A 176 5.66 -3.71 13.17
CA VAL A 176 4.60 -3.20 14.05
C VAL A 176 5.14 -2.78 15.41
N PHE A 177 6.16 -3.45 15.93
CA PHE A 177 6.75 -3.15 17.24
C PHE A 177 7.52 -1.83 17.26
N LYS A 178 7.90 -1.30 16.09
CA LYS A 178 8.60 -0.01 15.97
C LYS A 178 7.66 1.17 15.73
N LEU A 179 6.37 0.91 15.49
CA LEU A 179 5.42 1.98 15.14
C LEU A 179 5.21 2.97 16.28
N ASP A 180 5.11 2.52 17.53
CA ASP A 180 4.89 3.41 18.67
C ASP A 180 6.06 4.39 18.83
N LYS A 181 7.29 3.88 18.74
CA LYS A 181 8.48 4.72 18.74
C LYS A 181 8.53 5.67 17.55
N LEU A 182 8.11 5.23 16.36
CA LEU A 182 8.07 6.07 15.16
C LEU A 182 7.04 7.20 15.29
N GLU A 183 5.92 6.95 15.97
CA GLU A 183 4.88 7.94 16.29
C GLU A 183 5.41 8.99 17.28
N GLU A 184 6.09 8.58 18.35
CA GLU A 184 6.76 9.49 19.27
C GLU A 184 7.83 10.33 18.56
N ASP A 185 8.67 9.67 17.76
CA ASP A 185 9.78 10.30 17.06
C ASP A 185 9.30 11.36 16.04
N VAL A 186 8.17 11.14 15.36
CA VAL A 186 7.62 12.11 14.40
C VAL A 186 6.98 13.30 15.08
N VAL A 187 6.31 13.11 16.22
CA VAL A 187 5.78 14.21 17.03
C VAL A 187 6.91 15.10 17.51
N VAL A 188 7.98 14.53 18.08
CA VAL A 188 9.19 15.28 18.47
C VAL A 188 9.81 15.99 17.27
N THR A 189 9.84 15.34 16.11
CA THR A 189 10.38 15.95 14.88
C THR A 189 9.54 17.15 14.43
N SER A 190 8.21 17.08 14.54
CA SER A 190 7.33 18.23 14.28
C SER A 190 7.65 19.40 15.20
N CYS A 191 7.76 19.16 16.51
CA CYS A 191 8.13 20.20 17.47
C CYS A 191 9.53 20.80 17.21
N LEU A 192 10.50 19.99 16.78
CA LEU A 192 11.82 20.50 16.39
C LEU A 192 11.73 21.39 15.16
N LEU A 193 10.95 21.00 14.15
CA LEU A 193 10.73 21.86 12.98
C LEU A 193 10.05 23.17 13.38
N GLU A 194 9.06 23.14 14.28
CA GLU A 194 8.32 24.35 14.72
C GLU A 194 9.23 25.37 15.41
N LYS A 195 10.28 24.91 16.10
CA LYS A 195 11.29 25.79 16.69
C LYS A 195 12.05 26.58 15.61
N TYR A 196 12.46 25.95 14.53
CA TYR A 196 13.37 26.56 13.55
C TYR A 196 12.66 27.17 12.32
N PHE A 197 11.50 26.67 11.93
CA PHE A 197 10.78 27.11 10.73
C PHE A 197 9.66 28.10 11.07
N PRO A 198 9.34 29.07 10.20
CA PRO A 198 8.23 30.01 10.44
C PRO A 198 6.87 29.27 10.45
N PRO A 199 5.85 29.80 11.14
CA PRO A 199 4.51 29.19 11.21
C PRO A 199 3.88 28.91 9.84
N SER A 200 4.18 29.73 8.84
CA SER A 200 3.77 29.55 7.44
C SER A 200 4.26 28.24 6.80
N PHE A 201 5.33 27.63 7.33
CA PHE A 201 5.79 26.30 6.94
C PHE A 201 4.76 25.22 7.30
N PHE A 202 4.07 25.37 8.44
CA PHE A 202 3.14 24.39 9.03
C PHE A 202 1.75 24.47 8.43
N HIS A 203 1.67 24.35 7.11
CA HIS A 203 0.41 24.14 6.42
C HIS A 203 -0.10 22.70 6.64
N ILE A 204 -1.37 22.45 6.29
CA ILE A 204 -2.08 21.20 6.61
C ILE A 204 -1.29 19.92 6.27
N MET A 205 -0.57 19.90 5.15
CA MET A 205 0.20 18.71 4.72
C MET A 205 1.33 18.34 5.68
N VAL A 206 1.98 19.33 6.31
CA VAL A 206 3.03 19.08 7.32
C VAL A 206 2.41 18.49 8.59
N HIS A 207 1.24 18.99 9.00
CA HIS A 207 0.53 18.44 10.16
C HIS A 207 -0.02 17.04 9.90
N LEU A 208 -0.40 16.69 8.67
CA LEU A 208 -0.85 15.33 8.35
C LEU A 208 0.24 14.27 8.57
N VAL A 209 1.52 14.66 8.60
CA VAL A 209 2.65 13.73 8.81
C VAL A 209 2.54 13.00 10.15
N VAL A 210 2.09 13.65 11.22
CA VAL A 210 1.96 13.00 12.53
C VAL A 210 0.87 11.92 12.56
N HIS A 211 -0.08 11.95 11.63
CA HIS A 211 -1.15 10.96 11.53
C HIS A 211 -0.78 9.74 10.66
N LEU A 212 0.33 9.80 9.93
CA LEU A 212 0.71 8.73 8.99
C LEU A 212 1.00 7.40 9.71
N VAL A 213 1.58 7.43 10.91
CA VAL A 213 1.90 6.21 11.66
C VAL A 213 0.63 5.47 12.06
N ARG A 214 -0.38 6.20 12.56
CA ARG A 214 -1.69 5.65 12.87
C ARG A 214 -2.35 5.05 11.62
N GLU A 215 -2.25 5.72 10.48
CA GLU A 215 -2.76 5.19 9.22
C GLU A 215 -2.05 3.89 8.79
N VAL A 216 -0.73 3.80 8.93
CA VAL A 216 0.02 2.57 8.64
C VAL A 216 -0.34 1.44 9.60
N ARG A 217 -0.57 1.75 10.87
CA ARG A 217 -1.03 0.77 11.87
C ARG A 217 -2.38 0.15 11.48
N LEU A 218 -3.29 0.94 10.91
CA LEU A 218 -4.65 0.50 10.56
C LEU A 218 -4.76 -0.11 9.16
N CYS A 219 -4.05 0.45 8.18
CA CYS A 219 -4.21 0.14 6.76
C CYS A 219 -3.03 -0.64 6.17
N GLY A 220 -1.98 -0.89 6.95
CA GLY A 220 -0.78 -1.59 6.51
C GLY A 220 0.22 -0.72 5.73
N PRO A 221 1.20 -1.36 5.07
CA PRO A 221 2.31 -0.68 4.39
C PRO A 221 1.85 0.36 3.37
N VAL A 222 2.53 1.52 3.36
CA VAL A 222 2.26 2.60 2.38
C VAL A 222 2.44 2.13 0.95
N TYR A 223 3.32 1.14 0.72
CA TYR A 223 3.59 0.58 -0.61
C TYR A 223 2.33 0.16 -1.39
N PHE A 224 1.29 -0.34 -0.72
CA PHE A 224 0.04 -0.76 -1.38
C PHE A 224 -0.96 0.37 -1.59
N ARG A 225 -0.69 1.56 -1.05
CA ARG A 225 -1.59 2.72 -1.03
C ARG A 225 -1.05 3.92 -1.82
N TRP A 226 0.03 3.71 -2.59
CA TRP A 226 0.57 4.78 -3.44
C TRP A 226 -0.40 5.16 -4.55
N MET A 227 -0.56 6.46 -4.74
CA MET A 227 -1.34 7.01 -5.84
C MET A 227 -0.67 6.92 -7.21
N TYR A 228 0.61 6.55 -7.29
CA TYR A 228 1.35 6.42 -8.55
C TYR A 228 0.64 5.56 -9.59
N LEU A 229 0.05 4.42 -9.18
CA LEU A 229 -0.64 3.52 -10.11
C LEU A 229 -1.91 4.18 -10.66
N PHE A 230 -2.72 4.73 -9.76
CA PHE A 230 -3.97 5.40 -10.09
C PHE A 230 -3.74 6.63 -10.97
N GLU A 231 -2.78 7.49 -10.64
CA GLU A 231 -2.47 8.67 -11.46
C GLU A 231 -1.95 8.32 -12.84
N ARG A 232 -1.09 7.29 -12.96
CA ARG A 232 -0.62 6.80 -14.27
C ARG A 232 -1.78 6.28 -15.11
N TYR A 233 -2.65 5.50 -14.50
CA TYR A 233 -3.83 4.96 -15.19
C TYR A 233 -4.80 6.07 -15.60
N MET A 234 -5.10 7.02 -14.72
CA MET A 234 -5.93 8.19 -15.03
C MET A 234 -5.33 9.04 -16.15
N LYS A 235 -4.00 9.16 -16.23
CA LYS A 235 -3.35 9.82 -17.38
C LYS A 235 -3.65 9.10 -18.69
N VAL A 236 -3.61 7.76 -18.72
CA VAL A 236 -3.96 6.97 -19.90
C VAL A 236 -5.42 7.19 -20.31
N LEU A 237 -6.35 7.13 -19.35
CA LEU A 237 -7.76 7.41 -19.62
C LEU A 237 -7.99 8.84 -20.15
N LYS A 238 -7.24 9.81 -19.63
CA LYS A 238 -7.30 11.19 -20.11
C LYS A 238 -6.83 11.32 -21.55
N GLU A 239 -5.88 10.50 -22.00
CA GLU A 239 -5.45 10.43 -23.41
C GLU A 239 -6.53 9.83 -24.33
N TYR A 240 -7.51 9.10 -23.78
CA TYR A 240 -8.61 8.52 -24.57
C TYR A 240 -9.73 9.53 -24.86
N VAL A 241 -9.87 10.55 -24.02
CA VAL A 241 -10.94 11.55 -24.14
C VAL A 241 -10.66 12.47 -25.34
N GLN A 242 -11.41 12.28 -26.43
CA GLN A 242 -11.41 13.18 -27.58
C GLN A 242 -12.53 14.22 -27.51
N ASN A 243 -13.68 13.86 -26.93
CA ASN A 243 -14.81 14.75 -26.73
C ASN A 243 -15.18 14.83 -25.24
N ARG A 244 -15.01 16.02 -24.64
CA ARG A 244 -15.30 16.26 -23.22
C ARG A 244 -16.79 16.17 -22.87
N ASN A 245 -17.68 16.27 -23.85
CA ASN A 245 -19.13 16.14 -23.63
C ASN A 245 -19.58 14.67 -23.53
N HIS A 246 -18.73 13.73 -23.96
CA HIS A 246 -19.02 12.29 -23.97
C HIS A 246 -17.81 11.47 -23.46
N LEU A 247 -17.39 11.76 -22.23
CA LEU A 247 -16.21 11.15 -21.60
C LEU A 247 -16.24 9.62 -21.60
N GLU A 248 -17.37 9.04 -21.19
CA GLU A 248 -17.54 7.59 -21.07
C GLU A 248 -17.49 6.90 -22.44
N GLY A 249 -18.13 7.49 -23.46
CA GLY A 249 -18.12 6.97 -24.83
C GLY A 249 -16.72 6.97 -25.44
N CYS A 250 -15.97 8.07 -25.30
CA CYS A 250 -14.59 8.14 -25.80
C CYS A 250 -13.67 7.11 -25.13
N ILE A 251 -13.83 6.89 -23.82
CA ILE A 251 -13.04 5.89 -23.10
C ILE A 251 -13.40 4.48 -23.57
N ALA A 252 -14.69 4.15 -23.70
CA ALA A 252 -15.15 2.84 -24.14
C ALA A 252 -14.68 2.51 -25.57
N GLU A 253 -14.82 3.45 -26.51
CA GLU A 253 -14.38 3.29 -27.90
C GLU A 253 -12.88 3.03 -28.00
N ARG A 254 -12.06 3.82 -27.28
CA ARG A 254 -10.61 3.63 -27.21
C ARG A 254 -10.21 2.29 -26.61
N TYR A 255 -10.95 1.81 -25.61
CA TYR A 255 -10.73 0.49 -25.03
C TYR A 255 -11.00 -0.62 -26.05
N ILE A 256 -12.16 -0.59 -26.73
CA ILE A 256 -12.50 -1.56 -27.77
C ILE A 256 -11.44 -1.58 -28.87
N ALA A 257 -10.99 -0.41 -29.34
CA ALA A 257 -9.95 -0.31 -30.35
C ALA A 257 -8.61 -0.90 -29.85
N LYS A 258 -8.26 -0.67 -28.59
CA LYS A 258 -7.03 -1.22 -27.99
C LYS A 258 -7.10 -2.74 -27.88
N ASP A 259 -8.20 -3.28 -27.35
CA ASP A 259 -8.39 -4.72 -27.16
C ASP A 259 -8.43 -5.45 -28.50
N ALA A 260 -9.05 -4.86 -29.53
CA ALA A 260 -9.05 -5.41 -30.89
C ALA A 260 -7.64 -5.47 -31.49
N VAL A 261 -6.83 -4.41 -31.29
CA VAL A 261 -5.42 -4.41 -31.73
C VAL A 261 -4.60 -5.44 -30.96
N GLU A 262 -4.80 -5.55 -29.64
CA GLU A 262 -4.10 -6.52 -28.78
C GLU A 262 -4.43 -7.97 -29.20
N PHE A 263 -5.71 -8.27 -29.44
CA PHE A 263 -6.15 -9.55 -29.98
C PHE A 263 -5.50 -9.86 -31.34
N CYS A 264 -5.49 -8.90 -32.27
CA CYS A 264 -4.86 -9.08 -33.57
C CYS A 264 -3.36 -9.31 -33.47
N THR A 265 -2.66 -8.76 -32.47
CA THR A 265 -1.22 -8.96 -32.30
C THR A 265 -0.82 -10.36 -31.83
N GLU A 266 -1.70 -11.11 -31.19
CA GLU A 266 -1.42 -12.51 -30.85
C GLU A 266 -1.25 -13.39 -32.11
N TYR A 267 -1.85 -12.98 -33.23
CA TYR A 267 -1.78 -13.67 -34.51
C TYR A 267 -0.73 -13.10 -35.48
N LEU A 268 -0.01 -12.05 -35.08
CA LEU A 268 1.05 -11.43 -35.89
C LEU A 268 2.42 -11.75 -35.28
N SER A 269 3.15 -12.70 -35.89
CA SER A 269 4.39 -13.27 -35.35
C SER A 269 5.57 -12.30 -35.22
N ASP A 270 5.48 -11.06 -35.74
CA ASP A 270 6.61 -10.11 -35.83
C ASP A 270 6.27 -8.66 -35.44
N VAL A 271 5.17 -8.41 -34.72
CA VAL A 271 4.79 -7.03 -34.34
C VAL A 271 4.94 -6.78 -32.84
N SER A 272 5.99 -6.05 -32.45
CA SER A 272 6.13 -5.54 -31.08
C SER A 272 5.43 -4.18 -30.93
N ILE A 273 4.38 -4.08 -30.11
CA ILE A 273 3.73 -2.80 -29.82
C ILE A 273 4.59 -1.99 -28.82
N VAL A 274 4.88 -0.73 -29.15
CA VAL A 274 5.73 0.24 -28.40
C VAL A 274 5.15 0.69 -27.03
N ARG A 275 4.15 0.01 -26.48
CA ARG A 275 3.52 0.42 -25.20
C ARG A 275 3.03 -0.72 -24.30
N VAL A 276 3.21 -1.96 -24.72
CA VAL A 276 2.84 -3.14 -23.93
C VAL A 276 4.13 -3.86 -23.56
N PRO A 277 4.45 -4.06 -22.26
CA PRO A 277 5.53 -4.98 -21.89
C PRO A 277 5.22 -6.31 -22.55
N SER A 278 6.13 -6.81 -23.39
CA SER A 278 5.91 -8.05 -24.12
C SER A 278 5.42 -9.15 -23.17
N SER A 279 4.26 -9.70 -23.46
CA SER A 279 3.70 -10.89 -22.81
C SER A 279 4.56 -12.14 -23.03
N GLN A 280 5.65 -12.03 -23.80
CA GLN A 280 6.62 -13.08 -24.10
C GLN A 280 7.46 -13.54 -22.90
N ASN A 281 7.18 -13.07 -21.69
CA ASN A 281 7.54 -13.80 -20.48
C ASN A 281 6.39 -13.66 -19.48
N MET A 282 5.37 -14.52 -19.59
CA MET A 282 4.73 -15.14 -18.43
C MET A 282 5.85 -15.81 -17.61
N GLY A 283 6.63 -14.97 -16.94
CA GLY A 283 7.84 -15.35 -16.25
C GLY A 283 7.42 -16.20 -15.09
N LEU A 284 7.74 -17.48 -15.19
CA LEU A 284 7.60 -18.47 -14.14
C LEU A 284 7.86 -17.82 -12.78
N SER A 285 6.89 -17.94 -11.87
CA SER A 285 7.05 -17.49 -10.49
C SER A 285 8.41 -17.96 -10.00
N LYS A 286 9.22 -17.04 -9.49
CA LYS A 286 10.62 -17.33 -9.19
C LYS A 286 10.96 -17.03 -7.74
N PRO A 287 11.77 -17.87 -7.10
CA PRO A 287 12.31 -17.55 -5.81
C PRO A 287 13.21 -16.31 -5.90
N LEU A 288 13.10 -15.43 -4.90
CA LEU A 288 13.92 -14.23 -4.76
C LEU A 288 15.06 -14.42 -3.75
N SER A 289 15.06 -15.55 -3.03
CA SER A 289 16.10 -15.92 -2.08
C SER A 289 16.86 -17.15 -2.57
N ASP A 290 18.07 -17.34 -2.05
CA ASP A 290 18.81 -18.59 -2.21
C ASP A 290 18.03 -19.77 -1.60
N CYS A 291 18.20 -20.94 -2.21
CA CYS A 291 17.57 -22.18 -1.78
C CYS A 291 18.16 -22.65 -0.45
N THR A 292 17.31 -22.89 0.54
CA THR A 292 17.70 -23.57 1.79
C THR A 292 17.02 -24.93 1.85
N MET A 293 17.78 -26.00 2.03
CA MET A 293 17.19 -27.32 2.23
C MET A 293 16.61 -27.42 3.64
N SER A 294 15.31 -27.68 3.73
CA SER A 294 14.62 -27.92 5.00
C SER A 294 14.09 -29.35 5.05
N LEU A 295 14.19 -29.98 6.21
CA LEU A 295 13.50 -31.23 6.52
C LEU A 295 12.07 -30.92 6.93
N VAL A 296 11.11 -31.56 6.28
CA VAL A 296 9.68 -31.41 6.58
C VAL A 296 9.23 -32.51 7.53
N ASP A 297 8.30 -32.17 8.41
CA ASP A 297 7.61 -33.15 9.24
C ASP A 297 6.88 -34.22 8.41
N TRP A 298 6.93 -35.47 8.88
CA TRP A 298 6.38 -36.63 8.15
C TRP A 298 4.87 -36.54 7.96
N ASP A 299 4.12 -36.05 8.94
CA ASP A 299 2.67 -35.96 8.85
C ASP A 299 2.27 -34.87 7.85
N LEU A 300 2.95 -33.73 7.89
CA LEU A 300 2.75 -32.65 6.93
C LEU A 300 3.10 -33.07 5.50
N LEU A 301 4.20 -33.81 5.33
CA LEU A 301 4.63 -34.34 4.04
C LEU A 301 3.61 -35.33 3.46
N ASN A 302 3.07 -36.23 4.29
CA ASN A 302 2.05 -37.19 3.89
C ASN A 302 0.73 -36.50 3.52
N GLN A 303 0.32 -35.47 4.27
CA GLN A 303 -0.87 -34.68 3.93
C GLN A 303 -0.72 -33.95 2.59
N ALA A 304 0.43 -33.30 2.36
CA ALA A 304 0.71 -32.62 1.09
C ALA A 304 0.76 -33.61 -0.08
N HIS A 305 1.38 -34.78 0.13
CA HIS A 305 1.44 -35.82 -0.88
C HIS A 305 0.05 -36.37 -1.22
N LEU A 306 -0.77 -36.68 -0.22
CA LEU A 306 -2.14 -37.14 -0.41
C LEU A 306 -2.97 -36.13 -1.20
N TYR A 307 -2.85 -34.84 -0.88
CA TYR A 307 -3.53 -33.78 -1.60
C TYR A 307 -3.17 -33.75 -3.10
N VAL A 308 -1.88 -33.91 -3.43
CA VAL A 308 -1.43 -33.99 -4.83
C VAL A 308 -2.03 -35.22 -5.52
N LEU A 309 -2.01 -36.38 -4.85
CA LEU A 309 -2.56 -37.63 -5.40
C LEU A 309 -4.07 -37.51 -5.68
N GLU A 310 -4.84 -36.94 -4.76
CA GLU A 310 -6.30 -36.75 -4.92
C GLU A 310 -6.66 -35.80 -6.06
N ASN A 311 -5.79 -34.84 -6.38
CA ASN A 311 -6.00 -33.88 -7.47
C ASN A 311 -5.34 -34.30 -8.80
N THR A 312 -4.70 -35.46 -8.86
CA THR A 312 -4.04 -35.95 -10.09
C THR A 312 -4.96 -36.90 -10.86
N LYS A 313 -5.28 -36.55 -12.12
CA LYS A 313 -6.21 -37.30 -12.97
C LYS A 313 -5.85 -38.78 -13.13
N GLU A 314 -4.56 -39.10 -13.28
CA GLU A 314 -4.08 -40.48 -13.46
C GLU A 314 -4.27 -41.36 -12.21
N VAL A 315 -4.39 -40.74 -11.03
CA VAL A 315 -4.50 -41.43 -9.73
C VAL A 315 -5.96 -41.71 -9.35
N LEU A 316 -6.92 -41.01 -9.95
CA LEU A 316 -8.36 -41.14 -9.62
C LEU A 316 -8.87 -42.58 -9.72
N LEU A 317 -8.46 -43.32 -10.76
CA LEU A 317 -8.84 -44.73 -10.93
C LEU A 317 -8.33 -45.60 -9.77
N TYR A 318 -7.12 -45.32 -9.27
CA TYR A 318 -6.54 -46.03 -8.14
C TYR A 318 -7.21 -45.67 -6.81
N ILE A 319 -7.71 -44.45 -6.67
CA ILE A 319 -8.52 -44.04 -5.52
C ILE A 319 -9.80 -44.85 -5.47
N GLU A 320 -10.50 -45.00 -6.60
CA GLU A 320 -11.70 -45.83 -6.69
C GLU A 320 -11.41 -47.30 -6.36
N GLU A 321 -10.35 -47.87 -6.94
CA GLU A 321 -9.92 -49.24 -6.63
C GLU A 321 -9.59 -49.44 -5.14
N HIS A 322 -8.89 -48.49 -4.52
CA HIS A 322 -8.55 -48.55 -3.10
C HIS A 322 -9.81 -48.46 -2.24
N MET A 323 -10.76 -47.60 -2.61
CA MET A 323 -12.04 -47.48 -1.89
C MET A 323 -12.87 -48.76 -1.99
N ILE A 324 -12.83 -49.46 -3.13
CA ILE A 324 -13.44 -50.79 -3.28
C ILE A 324 -12.72 -51.80 -2.40
N HIS A 325 -11.38 -51.81 -2.41
CA HIS A 325 -10.54 -52.69 -1.59
C HIS A 325 -10.80 -52.52 -0.08
N ILE A 326 -10.94 -51.30 0.41
CA ILE A 326 -11.30 -51.05 1.82
C ILE A 326 -12.69 -51.60 2.13
N LYS A 327 -13.67 -51.37 1.26
CA LYS A 327 -15.06 -51.85 1.46
C LYS A 327 -15.17 -53.37 1.45
N THR A 328 -14.36 -54.08 0.65
CA THR A 328 -14.33 -55.54 0.62
C THR A 328 -13.55 -56.13 1.78
N THR A 329 -12.44 -55.51 2.19
CA THR A 329 -11.63 -55.95 3.33
C THR A 329 -12.33 -55.74 4.67
N TYR A 330 -13.12 -54.67 4.78
CA TYR A 330 -13.82 -54.28 6.01
C TYR A 330 -15.35 -54.19 5.82
N PRO A 331 -16.04 -55.32 5.58
CA PRO A 331 -17.46 -55.32 5.24
C PRO A 331 -18.36 -54.76 6.36
N LYS A 332 -17.92 -54.87 7.63
CA LYS A 332 -18.63 -54.30 8.80
C LYS A 332 -18.71 -52.77 8.79
N PHE A 333 -17.78 -52.10 8.11
CA PHE A 333 -17.68 -50.64 8.05
C PHE A 333 -18.14 -50.05 6.72
N ARG A 334 -18.68 -50.89 5.81
CA ARG A 334 -19.07 -50.52 4.43
C ARG A 334 -20.04 -49.32 4.34
N LYS A 335 -20.87 -49.11 5.37
CA LYS A 335 -21.83 -47.99 5.43
C LYS A 335 -21.31 -46.75 6.20
N ARG A 336 -20.13 -46.80 6.81
CA ARG A 336 -19.58 -45.70 7.61
C ARG A 336 -18.65 -44.83 6.75
N THR A 337 -19.20 -43.81 6.11
CA THR A 337 -18.47 -42.92 5.17
C THR A 337 -17.25 -42.27 5.80
N LYS A 338 -17.36 -41.71 7.00
CA LYS A 338 -16.23 -41.05 7.69
C LYS A 338 -15.07 -42.02 7.95
N TRP A 339 -15.38 -43.22 8.45
CA TRP A 339 -14.37 -44.24 8.72
C TRP A 339 -13.67 -44.70 7.44
N LEU A 340 -14.41 -44.85 6.33
CA LEU A 340 -13.84 -45.22 5.04
C LEU A 340 -12.86 -44.16 4.52
N GLN A 341 -13.20 -42.87 4.67
CA GLN A 341 -12.32 -41.78 4.28
C GLN A 341 -11.08 -41.70 5.17
N ASP A 342 -11.24 -41.80 6.49
CA ASP A 342 -10.11 -41.78 7.43
C ASP A 342 -9.15 -42.96 7.15
N LYS A 343 -9.73 -44.13 6.84
CA LYS A 343 -8.94 -45.31 6.48
C LYS A 343 -8.24 -45.13 5.13
N HIS A 344 -8.93 -44.56 4.14
CA HIS A 344 -8.33 -44.23 2.84
C HIS A 344 -7.12 -43.28 3.02
N ASN A 345 -7.31 -42.16 3.70
CA ASN A 345 -6.29 -41.14 3.89
C ASN A 345 -5.04 -41.69 4.61
N THR A 346 -5.21 -42.66 5.50
CA THR A 346 -4.10 -43.27 6.26
C THR A 346 -3.38 -44.38 5.52
N THR A 347 -4.04 -45.11 4.62
CA THR A 347 -3.44 -46.30 3.97
C THR A 347 -3.18 -46.15 2.47
N PHE A 348 -3.73 -45.11 1.81
CA PHE A 348 -3.71 -45.02 0.36
C PHE A 348 -2.30 -44.88 -0.23
N ILE A 349 -1.44 -44.06 0.36
CA ILE A 349 -0.06 -43.84 -0.14
C ILE A 349 0.71 -45.18 -0.19
N GLN A 350 0.69 -45.92 0.92
CA GLN A 350 1.36 -47.23 0.98
C GLN A 350 0.72 -48.24 0.02
N TRP A 351 -0.62 -48.28 -0.03
CA TRP A 351 -1.35 -49.17 -0.92
C TRP A 351 -1.04 -48.89 -2.41
N LEU A 352 -1.00 -47.61 -2.80
CA LEU A 352 -0.68 -47.18 -4.16
C LEU A 352 0.74 -47.59 -4.54
N CYS A 353 1.71 -47.38 -3.64
CA CYS A 353 3.09 -47.82 -3.81
C CYS A 353 3.19 -49.32 -4.10
N PHE A 354 2.54 -50.15 -3.27
CA PHE A 354 2.53 -51.61 -3.47
C PHE A 354 1.80 -52.03 -4.75
N LYS A 355 0.67 -51.40 -5.06
CA LYS A 355 -0.13 -51.70 -6.25
C LYS A 355 0.66 -51.42 -7.52
N VAL A 356 1.29 -50.25 -7.62
CA VAL A 356 2.13 -49.87 -8.77
C VAL A 356 3.35 -50.78 -8.89
N GLN A 357 4.04 -51.09 -7.78
CA GLN A 357 5.15 -52.04 -7.79
C GLN A 357 4.74 -53.45 -8.24
N SER A 358 3.55 -53.92 -7.87
CA SER A 358 3.04 -55.23 -8.27
C SER A 358 2.69 -55.31 -9.77
N GLN A 359 2.22 -54.19 -10.35
CA GLN A 359 1.91 -54.10 -11.78
C GLN A 359 3.18 -54.02 -12.64
N LEU A 360 4.26 -53.43 -12.13
CA LEU A 360 5.57 -53.37 -12.80
C LEU A 360 6.32 -54.71 -12.82
N LYS A 361 5.98 -55.66 -11.92
CA LYS A 361 6.60 -56.98 -11.84
C LYS A 361 5.98 -58.02 -12.78
N ARG A 362 4.85 -57.72 -13.42
CA ARG A 362 4.21 -58.61 -14.40
C ARG A 362 4.85 -58.37 -15.78
N GLU A 363 5.09 -59.45 -16.54
CA GLU A 363 5.86 -59.44 -17.80
C GLU A 363 5.26 -58.52 -18.88
N ASP A 364 3.96 -58.25 -18.81
CA ASP A 364 3.31 -57.18 -19.57
C ASP A 364 3.41 -55.88 -18.74
N ASN A 365 4.36 -55.01 -19.07
CA ASN A 365 4.43 -53.64 -18.56
C ASN A 365 3.05 -52.99 -18.77
N ASN A 366 2.23 -52.93 -17.72
CA ASN A 366 0.77 -52.77 -17.79
C ASN A 366 0.30 -51.35 -18.18
N GLY A 367 1.05 -50.62 -19.01
CA GLY A 367 0.77 -49.25 -19.40
C GLY A 367 0.91 -48.22 -18.28
N VAL A 368 1.58 -48.57 -17.17
CA VAL A 368 1.81 -47.67 -16.03
C VAL A 368 2.68 -46.50 -16.48
N SER A 369 2.13 -45.29 -16.45
CA SER A 369 2.85 -44.07 -16.82
C SER A 369 4.06 -43.84 -15.92
N GLU A 370 5.10 -43.21 -16.46
CA GLU A 370 6.27 -42.82 -15.68
C GLU A 370 5.90 -41.86 -14.53
N ASN A 371 4.97 -40.93 -14.79
CA ASN A 371 4.43 -40.02 -13.79
C ASN A 371 3.82 -40.76 -12.60
N LEU A 372 3.00 -41.79 -12.85
CA LEU A 372 2.36 -42.56 -11.79
C LEU A 372 3.38 -43.34 -10.95
N ARG A 373 4.49 -43.80 -11.56
CA ARG A 373 5.59 -44.44 -10.82
C ARG A 373 6.26 -43.47 -9.84
N TRP A 374 6.54 -42.25 -10.28
CA TRP A 374 7.13 -41.21 -9.43
C TRP A 374 6.19 -40.79 -8.31
N LEU A 375 4.90 -40.63 -8.62
CA LEU A 375 3.88 -40.32 -7.62
C LEU A 375 3.76 -41.43 -6.57
N ALA A 376 3.81 -42.70 -6.97
CA ALA A 376 3.71 -43.82 -6.04
C ALA A 376 4.97 -44.03 -5.17
N ALA A 377 6.13 -43.51 -5.59
CA ALA A 377 7.38 -43.57 -4.83
C ALA A 377 7.42 -42.59 -3.65
N GLY A 378 6.60 -41.52 -3.72
CA GLY A 378 6.49 -40.50 -2.68
C GLY A 378 7.56 -39.39 -2.77
N PRO A 379 7.33 -38.27 -2.06
CA PRO A 379 8.21 -37.11 -2.09
C PRO A 379 9.46 -37.28 -1.21
N SER A 380 10.51 -36.51 -1.54
CA SER A 380 11.70 -36.38 -0.68
C SER A 380 11.37 -35.60 0.59
N MET A 381 11.91 -36.05 1.74
CA MET A 381 11.83 -35.30 3.01
C MET A 381 12.64 -34.01 3.01
N ALA A 382 13.69 -33.95 2.19
CA ALA A 382 14.49 -32.75 2.04
C ALA A 382 13.87 -31.91 0.91
N VAL A 383 13.22 -30.80 1.28
CA VAL A 383 12.55 -29.90 0.33
C VAL A 383 13.33 -28.58 0.21
N PRO A 384 13.43 -28.03 -1.01
CA PRO A 384 13.96 -26.68 -1.20
C PRO A 384 12.96 -25.65 -0.66
N SER A 385 13.44 -24.79 0.25
CA SER A 385 12.66 -23.71 0.85
C SER A 385 13.27 -22.35 0.49
N TYR A 386 12.37 -21.38 0.28
CA TYR A 386 12.71 -20.02 -0.12
C TYR A 386 12.09 -19.03 0.86
N ARG A 387 12.89 -18.06 1.33
CA ARG A 387 12.43 -17.01 2.25
C ARG A 387 11.54 -15.97 1.57
N SER A 388 11.66 -15.84 0.25
CA SER A 388 10.87 -14.92 -0.53
C SER A 388 10.60 -15.49 -1.91
N TYR A 389 9.36 -15.36 -2.35
CA TYR A 389 8.90 -15.88 -3.62
C TYR A 389 8.15 -14.78 -4.35
N LEU A 390 8.53 -14.54 -5.61
CA LEU A 390 7.81 -13.60 -6.46
C LEU A 390 6.62 -14.34 -7.07
N ILE A 391 5.43 -14.02 -6.56
CA ILE A 391 4.17 -14.40 -7.18
C ILE A 391 3.79 -13.22 -8.08
N LYS A 392 3.74 -13.45 -9.40
CA LYS A 392 3.47 -12.41 -10.40
C LYS A 392 2.09 -12.57 -11.02
#